data_AF-A0A7Y8HQT7-F1
#
_entry.id   AF-A0A7Y8HQT7-F1
#
_cell.length_a   1.000
_cell.length_b   1.000
_cell.length_c   1.000
_cell.angle_alpha   90.00
_cell.angle_beta   90.00
_cell.angle_gamma   90.00
#
_symmetry.space_group_name_H-M   'P 1'
#
loop_
_entity.id
_entity.type
_entity.pdbx_description
1 polymer ?
#
loop_
_entity_poly.entity_id
_entity_poly.type
_entity_poly.pdbx_seq_one_letter_code
_entity_poly.pdbx_strand_id
1 'polypeptide(L)'
;MRVTIQIWANPAVMDWSQLLLNSFRHWTGRDLLERVGDPAYQAHALFLSPCIVISHGTEEDPIINYGNQAAMELWETTWEDLTRTPSRLTAEPINRAEREWMLEQAKTRGYLDTYQGVRVTSTGRRFLVENAIIWNVVDAGGQRVGQAATFLHWTWLD
;
A
#
# COMPACT_ATOMS: atom_id res chain seq x y z
N MET A 1 -0.18 -12.47 -27.88
CA MET A 1 -0.62 -12.83 -26.52
C MET A 1 0.33 -12.20 -25.54
N ARG A 2 -0.06 -11.15 -24.82
CA ARG A 2 0.70 -10.72 -23.65
C ARG A 2 0.43 -11.75 -22.57
N VAL A 3 1.47 -12.46 -22.11
CA VAL A 3 1.37 -13.26 -20.90
C VAL A 3 1.06 -12.27 -19.79
N THR A 4 -0.16 -12.25 -19.29
CA THR A 4 -0.48 -11.51 -18.08
C THR A 4 0.27 -12.22 -16.96
N ILE A 5 1.40 -11.65 -16.52
CA ILE A 5 2.09 -12.14 -15.33
C ILE A 5 1.09 -12.05 -14.19
N GLN A 6 0.71 -13.18 -13.63
CA GLN A 6 -0.12 -13.23 -12.43
C GLN A 6 0.76 -12.77 -11.26
N ILE A 7 0.84 -11.45 -11.06
CA ILE A 7 1.69 -10.81 -10.05
C ILE A 7 1.47 -11.45 -8.66
N TRP A 8 0.21 -11.70 -8.30
CA TRP A 8 -0.20 -12.32 -7.04
C TRP A 8 0.26 -13.78 -6.88
N ALA A 9 0.60 -14.47 -7.97
CA ALA A 9 1.10 -15.85 -7.94
C ALA A 9 2.62 -15.92 -7.74
N ASN A 10 3.33 -14.79 -7.77
CA ASN A 10 4.74 -14.76 -7.40
C ASN A 10 4.88 -15.07 -5.89
N PRO A 11 5.70 -16.06 -5.49
CA PRO A 11 5.87 -16.43 -4.09
C PRO A 11 6.22 -15.24 -3.17
N ALA A 12 7.09 -14.32 -3.62
CA ALA A 12 7.46 -13.15 -2.83
C ALA A 12 6.28 -12.18 -2.62
N VAL A 13 5.42 -12.02 -3.62
CA VAL A 13 4.20 -11.19 -3.53
C VAL A 13 3.16 -11.87 -2.65
N MET A 14 3.03 -13.19 -2.74
CA MET A 14 2.14 -13.97 -1.89
C MET A 14 2.55 -13.88 -0.41
N ASP A 15 3.83 -14.10 -0.12
CA ASP A 15 4.38 -13.99 1.23
C ASP A 15 4.21 -12.56 1.78
N TRP A 16 4.52 -11.55 0.96
CA TRP A 16 4.32 -10.15 1.33
C TRP A 16 2.84 -9.83 1.59
N SER A 17 1.92 -10.37 0.78
CA SER A 17 0.48 -10.22 0.99
C SER A 17 0.04 -10.79 2.34
N GLN A 18 0.62 -11.91 2.77
CA GLN A 18 0.35 -12.44 4.11
C GLN A 18 0.86 -11.50 5.20
N LEU A 19 2.05 -10.90 5.05
CA LEU A 19 2.55 -9.90 6.00
C LEU A 19 1.64 -8.67 6.08
N LEU A 20 1.18 -8.15 4.93
CA LEU A 20 0.26 -7.02 4.86
C LEU A 20 -1.02 -7.30 5.66
N LEU A 21 -1.67 -8.44 5.36
CA LEU A 21 -2.95 -8.81 5.96
C LEU A 21 -2.82 -9.13 7.46
N ASN A 22 -1.77 -9.87 7.86
CA ASN A 22 -1.54 -10.23 9.25
C ASN A 22 -1.20 -9.01 10.09
N SER A 23 -0.37 -8.11 9.57
CA SER A 23 -0.01 -6.85 10.25
C SER A 23 -1.21 -5.92 10.40
N PHE A 24 -2.06 -5.83 9.38
CA PHE A 24 -3.29 -5.04 9.46
C PHE A 24 -4.19 -5.52 10.60
N ARG A 25 -4.42 -6.84 10.70
CA ARG A 25 -5.18 -7.43 11.81
C ARG A 25 -4.52 -7.22 13.15
N HIS A 26 -3.20 -7.38 13.23
CA HIS A 26 -2.43 -7.18 14.45
C HIS A 26 -2.65 -5.78 15.04
N TRP A 27 -2.55 -4.73 14.21
CA TRP A 27 -2.67 -3.36 14.67
C TRP A 27 -4.11 -2.88 14.87
N THR A 28 -5.02 -3.27 13.98
CA THR A 28 -6.39 -2.71 13.96
C THR A 28 -7.43 -3.60 14.63
N GLY A 29 -7.10 -4.86 14.92
CA GLY A 29 -8.05 -5.87 15.40
C GLY A 29 -9.10 -6.31 14.36
N ARG A 30 -9.05 -5.77 13.14
CA ARG A 30 -10.00 -6.04 12.05
C ARG A 30 -9.27 -6.70 10.89
N ASP A 31 -9.98 -7.47 10.08
CA ASP A 31 -9.43 -7.96 8.84
C ASP A 31 -9.62 -6.93 7.72
N LEU A 32 -8.59 -6.74 6.88
CA LEU A 32 -8.65 -5.87 5.71
C LEU A 32 -9.61 -6.43 4.65
N LEU A 33 -9.65 -7.75 4.53
CA LEU A 33 -10.55 -8.53 3.70
C LEU A 33 -10.83 -9.86 4.39
N GLU A 34 -11.89 -10.56 3.98
CA GLU A 34 -12.25 -11.85 4.54
C GLU A 34 -11.13 -12.89 4.38
N ARG A 35 -10.65 -13.47 5.50
CA ARG A 35 -9.53 -14.43 5.49
C ARG A 35 -10.02 -15.86 5.22
N VAL A 36 -10.28 -16.17 3.95
CA VAL A 36 -10.68 -17.51 3.49
C VAL A 36 -9.64 -18.10 2.52
N GLY A 37 -9.71 -19.42 2.30
CA GLY A 37 -8.81 -20.12 1.38
C GLY A 37 -7.36 -20.18 1.84
N ASP A 38 -6.49 -20.61 0.94
CA ASP A 38 -5.05 -20.70 1.16
C ASP A 38 -4.35 -19.34 0.93
N PRO A 39 -3.04 -19.22 1.23
CA PRO A 39 -2.31 -17.97 1.03
C PRO A 39 -2.34 -17.43 -0.41
N ALA A 40 -2.39 -18.31 -1.41
CA ALA A 40 -2.44 -17.93 -2.82
C ALA A 40 -3.79 -17.29 -3.18
N TYR A 41 -4.88 -17.89 -2.69
CA TYR A 41 -6.21 -17.32 -2.81
C TYR A 41 -6.30 -15.94 -2.16
N GLN A 42 -5.73 -15.77 -0.97
CA GLN A 42 -5.77 -14.48 -0.27
C GLN A 42 -4.91 -13.42 -0.95
N ALA A 43 -3.74 -13.78 -1.49
CA ALA A 43 -2.91 -12.86 -2.27
C ALA A 43 -3.63 -12.39 -3.54
N HIS A 44 -4.32 -13.32 -4.22
CA HIS A 44 -5.17 -12.99 -5.36
C HIS A 44 -6.33 -12.05 -4.97
N ALA A 45 -7.04 -12.36 -3.87
CA ALA A 45 -8.14 -11.55 -3.37
C ALA A 45 -7.68 -10.14 -2.96
N LEU A 46 -6.53 -10.00 -2.30
CA LEU A 46 -5.94 -8.70 -1.97
C LEU A 46 -5.59 -7.90 -3.23
N PHE A 47 -4.99 -8.57 -4.21
CA PHE A 47 -4.56 -7.93 -5.45
C PHE A 47 -5.73 -7.39 -6.28
N LEU A 48 -6.88 -8.09 -6.27
CA LEU A 48 -8.10 -7.68 -6.97
C LEU A 48 -9.10 -6.90 -6.10
N SER A 49 -8.74 -6.58 -4.85
CA SER A 49 -9.61 -5.85 -3.94
C SER A 49 -9.95 -4.46 -4.48
N PRO A 50 -11.18 -3.95 -4.30
CA PRO A 50 -11.56 -2.61 -4.72
C PRO A 50 -10.94 -1.50 -3.85
N CYS A 51 -10.52 -1.81 -2.62
CA CYS A 51 -9.75 -0.84 -1.83
C CYS A 51 -8.33 -0.73 -2.39
N ILE A 52 -7.75 0.46 -2.33
CA ILE A 52 -6.36 0.68 -2.67
C ILE A 52 -5.49 0.05 -1.59
N VAL A 53 -4.45 -0.68 -1.98
CA VAL A 53 -3.40 -1.16 -1.07
C VAL A 53 -2.05 -0.91 -1.70
N ILE A 54 -1.18 -0.21 -0.97
CA ILE A 54 0.18 0.11 -1.39
C ILE A 54 1.14 -0.02 -0.21
N SER A 55 2.37 -0.48 -0.45
CA SER A 55 3.39 -0.59 0.61
C SER A 55 4.81 -0.36 0.12
N HIS A 56 5.72 -0.18 1.08
CA HIS A 56 7.16 -0.09 0.86
C HIS A 56 7.93 -0.79 1.98
N GLY A 57 9.22 -1.01 1.76
CA GLY A 57 10.14 -1.59 2.74
C GLY A 57 10.61 -0.59 3.80
N THR A 58 11.80 -0.87 4.36
CA THR A 58 12.45 -0.11 5.43
C THR A 58 13.72 0.61 4.99
N GLU A 59 13.94 0.72 3.68
CA GLU A 59 15.06 1.44 3.09
C GLU A 59 15.04 2.92 3.52
N GLU A 60 16.19 3.61 3.44
CA GLU A 60 16.29 5.02 3.80
C GLU A 60 15.43 5.92 2.89
N ASP A 61 15.37 5.62 1.59
CA ASP A 61 14.39 6.15 0.64
C ASP A 61 13.51 4.97 0.15
N PRO A 62 12.43 4.62 0.88
CA PRO A 62 11.66 3.41 0.62
C PRO A 62 11.10 3.37 -0.79
N ILE A 63 11.32 2.24 -1.47
CA ILE A 63 10.76 1.97 -2.79
C ILE A 63 9.45 1.21 -2.60
N ILE A 64 8.43 1.56 -3.39
CA ILE A 64 7.17 0.80 -3.38
C ILE A 64 7.49 -0.66 -3.73
N ASN A 65 7.01 -1.60 -2.92
CA ASN A 65 7.24 -3.03 -3.12
C ASN A 65 5.96 -3.81 -3.44
N TYR A 66 4.80 -3.15 -3.30
CA TYR A 66 3.51 -3.70 -3.63
C TYR A 66 2.52 -2.57 -3.92
N GLY A 67 1.72 -2.75 -4.97
CA GLY A 67 0.47 -2.04 -5.18
C GLY A 67 -0.54 -2.98 -5.84
N ASN A 68 -1.76 -3.03 -5.31
CA ASN A 68 -2.80 -3.86 -5.92
C ASN A 68 -3.30 -3.27 -7.26
N GLN A 69 -4.19 -3.99 -7.96
CA GLN A 69 -4.67 -3.55 -9.27
C GLN A 69 -5.29 -2.15 -9.22
N ALA A 70 -6.14 -1.89 -8.21
CA ALA A 70 -6.76 -0.59 -8.04
C ALA A 70 -5.72 0.53 -7.81
N ALA A 71 -4.63 0.26 -7.07
CA ALA A 71 -3.54 1.22 -6.90
C ALA A 71 -2.84 1.52 -8.24
N MET A 72 -2.55 0.51 -9.04
CA MET A 72 -1.92 0.72 -10.36
C MET A 72 -2.80 1.52 -11.31
N GLU A 73 -4.12 1.24 -11.30
CA GLU A 73 -5.10 2.00 -12.09
C GLU A 73 -5.19 3.46 -11.62
N LEU A 74 -5.28 3.69 -10.30
CA LEU A 74 -5.37 5.03 -9.73
C LEU A 74 -4.11 5.88 -10.02
N TRP A 75 -2.92 5.29 -9.87
CA TRP A 75 -1.66 5.98 -10.16
C TRP A 75 -1.27 5.99 -11.64
N GLU A 76 -2.10 5.42 -12.52
CA GLU A 76 -1.90 5.36 -13.97
C GLU A 76 -0.53 4.76 -14.32
N THR A 77 -0.23 3.59 -13.74
CA THR A 77 1.11 2.99 -13.80
C THR A 77 1.07 1.47 -13.97
N THR A 78 2.23 0.87 -14.21
CA THR A 78 2.42 -0.58 -14.30
C THR A 78 3.02 -1.13 -13.00
N TRP A 79 3.00 -2.45 -12.82
CA TRP A 79 3.67 -3.06 -11.67
C TRP A 79 5.18 -2.79 -11.68
N GLU A 80 5.80 -2.90 -12.86
CA GLU A 80 7.23 -2.71 -13.06
C GLU A 80 7.66 -1.28 -12.76
N ASP A 81 6.87 -0.28 -13.17
CA ASP A 81 7.16 1.12 -12.90
C ASP A 81 6.86 1.49 -11.45
N LEU A 82 5.73 1.01 -10.91
CA LEU A 82 5.34 1.25 -9.52
C LEU A 82 6.40 0.71 -8.57
N THR A 83 6.85 -0.53 -8.75
CA THR A 83 7.83 -1.18 -7.85
C THR A 83 9.27 -0.67 -7.98
N ARG A 84 9.49 0.35 -8.82
CA ARG A 84 10.75 1.09 -8.95
C ARG A 84 10.62 2.53 -8.47
N THR A 85 9.43 2.94 -8.04
CA THR A 85 9.14 4.30 -7.63
C THR A 85 9.45 4.49 -6.14
N PRO A 86 10.33 5.44 -5.76
CA PRO A 86 10.46 5.87 -4.38
C PRO A 86 9.11 6.37 -3.85
N SER A 87 8.68 5.87 -2.70
CA SER A 87 7.34 6.11 -2.17
C SER A 87 7.04 7.60 -1.92
N ARG A 88 8.06 8.43 -1.68
CA ARG A 88 7.89 9.90 -1.57
C ARG A 88 7.47 10.58 -2.87
N LEU A 89 7.64 9.93 -4.03
CA LEU A 89 7.25 10.49 -5.34
C LEU A 89 5.77 10.31 -5.65
N THR A 90 5.03 9.54 -4.84
CA THR A 90 3.56 9.48 -4.95
C THR A 90 2.88 10.71 -4.35
N ALA A 91 3.62 11.59 -3.69
CA ALA A 91 3.17 12.86 -3.13
C ALA A 91 3.93 14.02 -3.77
N GLU A 92 3.24 15.14 -3.95
CA GLU A 92 3.87 16.37 -4.45
C GLU A 92 4.93 16.88 -3.48
N PRO A 93 5.99 17.58 -3.95
CA PRO A 93 7.04 18.10 -3.08
C PRO A 93 6.53 18.87 -1.87
N ILE A 94 5.48 19.69 -2.05
CA ILE A 94 4.88 20.48 -0.97
C ILE A 94 4.16 19.63 0.08
N ASN A 95 3.67 18.44 -0.29
CA ASN A 95 2.98 17.50 0.60
C ASN A 95 3.90 16.43 1.20
N ARG A 96 5.21 16.45 0.91
CA ARG A 96 6.15 15.43 1.44
C ARG A 96 6.31 15.52 2.96
N ALA A 97 6.34 16.72 3.52
CA ALA A 97 6.46 16.91 4.97
C ALA A 97 5.25 16.37 5.73
N GLU A 98 4.04 16.61 5.21
CA GLU A 98 2.81 16.01 5.73
C GLU A 98 2.89 14.49 5.67
N ARG A 99 3.25 13.94 4.49
CA ARG A 99 3.44 12.49 4.30
C ARG A 99 4.39 11.88 5.32
N GLU A 100 5.57 12.48 5.49
CA GLU A 100 6.59 12.03 6.43
C GLU A 100 6.07 12.06 7.88
N TRP A 101 5.35 13.11 8.26
CA TRP A 101 4.76 13.21 9.58
C TRP A 101 3.79 12.06 9.88
N MET A 102 2.87 11.70 8.96
CA MET A 102 1.99 10.55 9.23
C MET A 102 2.73 9.23 9.27
N LEU A 103 3.71 9.03 8.39
CA LEU A 103 4.48 7.78 8.39
C LEU A 103 5.21 7.61 9.72
N GLU A 104 5.74 8.70 10.29
CA GLU A 104 6.37 8.67 11.62
C GLU A 104 5.35 8.42 12.74
N GLN A 105 4.13 8.99 12.65
CA GLN A 105 3.05 8.68 13.60
C GLN A 105 2.69 7.19 13.58
N ALA A 106 2.44 6.63 12.39
CA ALA A 106 2.14 5.21 12.23
C ALA A 106 3.33 4.34 12.67
N LYS A 107 4.56 4.75 12.37
CA LYS A 107 5.78 4.06 12.79
C LYS A 107 5.87 3.95 14.31
N THR A 108 5.55 5.02 15.04
CA THR A 108 5.61 5.07 16.51
C THR A 108 4.46 4.31 17.17
N ARG A 109 3.24 4.42 16.62
CA ARG A 109 2.01 3.87 17.23
C ARG A 109 1.62 2.49 16.72
N GLY A 110 2.27 2.01 15.65
CA GLY A 110 1.92 0.80 14.93
C GLY A 110 0.99 1.04 13.74
N TYR A 111 -0.03 1.89 13.92
CA TYR A 111 -0.90 2.34 12.85
C TYR A 111 -1.43 3.77 13.09
N LEU A 112 -1.95 4.37 12.03
CA LEU A 112 -2.68 5.64 12.04
C LEU A 112 -3.93 5.46 11.17
N ASP A 113 -5.08 5.86 11.69
CA ASP A 113 -6.34 5.91 10.95
C ASP A 113 -6.74 7.36 10.63
N THR A 114 -7.66 7.53 9.69
CA THR A 114 -8.26 8.82 9.30
C THR A 114 -7.31 9.83 8.63
N TYR A 115 -6.21 9.35 8.02
CA TYR A 115 -5.34 10.23 7.25
C TYR A 115 -6.04 10.75 5.98
N GLN A 116 -5.82 12.03 5.67
CA GLN A 116 -6.15 12.63 4.39
C GLN A 116 -4.97 13.42 3.85
N GLY A 117 -4.70 13.33 2.55
CA GLY A 117 -3.79 14.28 1.93
C GLY A 117 -3.50 13.98 0.47
N VAL A 118 -2.87 14.94 -0.19
CA VAL A 118 -2.79 15.01 -1.65
C VAL A 118 -1.73 14.05 -2.19
N ARG A 119 -2.09 13.35 -3.25
CA ARG A 119 -1.23 12.45 -4.02
C ARG A 119 -1.27 12.82 -5.50
N VAL A 120 -0.25 12.37 -6.21
CA VAL A 120 -0.06 12.66 -7.64
C VAL A 120 0.15 11.36 -8.40
N THR A 121 -0.47 11.24 -9.57
CA THR A 121 -0.32 10.10 -10.48
C THR A 121 0.98 10.20 -11.29
N SER A 122 1.32 9.15 -12.03
CA SER A 122 2.47 9.17 -12.96
C SER A 122 2.36 10.25 -14.04
N THR A 123 1.14 10.66 -14.40
CA THR A 123 0.84 11.67 -15.42
C THR A 123 0.72 13.09 -14.84
N GLY A 124 0.85 13.25 -13.53
CA GLY A 124 0.76 14.53 -12.84
C GLY A 124 -0.63 14.93 -12.37
N ARG A 125 -1.65 14.08 -12.54
CA ARG A 125 -3.00 14.35 -12.00
C ARG A 125 -2.99 14.24 -10.48
N ARG A 126 -3.77 15.10 -9.82
CA ARG A 126 -3.80 15.17 -8.34
C ARG A 126 -5.11 14.65 -7.80
N PHE A 127 -5.03 13.98 -6.65
CA PHE A 127 -6.20 13.53 -5.92
C PHE A 127 -5.97 13.63 -4.41
N LEU A 128 -7.04 13.92 -3.68
CA LEU A 128 -7.07 13.86 -2.23
C LEU A 128 -7.40 12.44 -1.81
N VAL A 129 -6.51 11.80 -1.05
CA VAL A 129 -6.81 10.54 -0.36
C VAL A 129 -7.71 10.83 0.84
N GLU A 130 -8.75 10.02 1.05
CA GLU A 130 -9.71 10.19 2.14
C GLU A 130 -9.73 8.97 3.07
N ASN A 131 -9.75 9.23 4.39
CA ASN A 131 -9.90 8.22 5.44
C ASN A 131 -8.93 7.04 5.33
N ALA A 132 -7.68 7.31 4.93
CA ALA A 132 -6.67 6.28 4.80
C ALA A 132 -6.25 5.73 6.17
N ILE A 133 -5.93 4.44 6.16
CA ILE A 133 -5.26 3.75 7.26
C ILE A 133 -3.84 3.44 6.81
N ILE A 134 -2.87 3.79 7.65
CA ILE A 134 -1.46 3.47 7.48
C ILE A 134 -1.07 2.52 8.60
N TRP A 135 -0.37 1.42 8.31
CA TRP A 135 0.09 0.48 9.31
C TRP A 135 1.52 0.01 9.05
N ASN A 136 2.22 -0.33 10.14
CA ASN A 136 3.51 -1.00 10.07
C ASN A 136 3.32 -2.45 9.62
N VAL A 137 4.12 -2.87 8.63
CA VAL A 137 4.23 -4.27 8.24
C VAL A 137 5.27 -4.92 9.15
N VAL A 138 4.90 -5.99 9.84
CA VAL A 138 5.73 -6.72 10.80
C VAL A 138 5.86 -8.18 10.40
N ASP A 139 7.02 -8.78 10.67
CA ASP A 139 7.22 -10.22 10.53
C ASP A 139 6.63 -11.01 11.71
N ALA A 140 6.81 -12.33 11.70
CA ALA A 140 6.32 -13.22 12.77
C ALA A 140 6.95 -12.95 14.14
N GLY A 141 8.11 -12.30 14.20
CA GLY A 141 8.77 -11.86 15.43
C GLY A 141 8.31 -10.48 15.91
N GLY A 142 7.42 -9.82 15.17
CA GLY A 142 6.98 -8.45 15.46
C GLY A 142 7.97 -7.37 15.01
N GLN A 143 9.04 -7.74 14.30
CA GLN A 143 9.99 -6.78 13.78
C GLN A 143 9.38 -6.07 12.57
N ARG A 144 9.47 -4.74 12.54
CA ARG A 144 9.01 -3.94 11.39
C ARG A 144 9.88 -4.22 10.17
N VAL A 145 9.24 -4.59 9.08
CA VAL A 145 9.83 -4.84 7.76
C VAL A 145 9.33 -3.88 6.67
N GLY A 146 8.30 -3.09 6.96
CA GLY A 146 7.80 -2.06 6.03
C GLY A 146 6.65 -1.22 6.60
N GLN A 147 6.01 -0.46 5.73
CA GLN A 147 4.74 0.22 6.01
C GLN A 147 3.81 0.09 4.80
N ALA A 148 2.51 0.13 5.07
CA ALA A 148 1.47 0.02 4.07
C ALA A 148 0.36 1.02 4.33
N ALA A 149 -0.39 1.35 3.29
CA ALA A 149 -1.55 2.21 3.35
C ALA A 149 -2.72 1.61 2.57
N THR A 150 -3.94 1.88 3.06
CA THR A 150 -5.18 1.50 2.39
C THR A 150 -6.23 2.59 2.51
N PHE A 151 -7.03 2.74 1.47
CA PHE A 151 -8.17 3.65 1.42
C PHE A 151 -9.14 3.20 0.32
N LEU A 152 -10.39 3.65 0.41
CA LEU A 152 -11.43 3.35 -0.58
C LEU A 152 -11.88 4.60 -1.34
N HIS A 153 -11.70 5.77 -0.75
CA HIS A 153 -12.24 7.02 -1.27
C HIS A 153 -11.13 8.02 -1.58
N TRP A 154 -11.32 8.71 -2.70
CA TRP A 154 -10.49 9.82 -3.10
C TRP A 154 -11.29 10.78 -3.97
N THR A 155 -10.85 12.03 -4.00
CA THR A 155 -11.45 13.07 -4.83
C THR A 155 -10.39 13.64 -5.77
N TRP A 156 -10.67 13.67 -7.07
CA TRP A 156 -9.79 14.34 -8.05
C TRP A 156 -9.79 15.86 -7.81
N LEU A 157 -8.62 16.48 -7.90
CA LEU A 157 -8.39 17.89 -7.52
C LEU A 157 -8.07 18.78 -8.73
N ASP A 158 -8.80 18.59 -9.83
CA ASP A 158 -8.73 19.34 -11.10
C ASP A 158 -7.85 20.61 -11.09
#